data_AF-A0A141RMG8-F1
#
_entry.id   AF-A0A141RMG8-F1
#
_cell.length_a   1.000
_cell.length_b   1.000
_cell.length_c   1.000
_cell.angle_alpha   90.00
_cell.angle_beta   90.00
_cell.angle_gamma   90.00
#
_symmetry.space_group_name_H-M   'P 1'
#
loop_
_entity.id
_entity.type
_entity.pdbx_description
1 polymer ?
#
loop_
_entity_poly.entity_id
_entity_poly.type
_entity_poly.pdbx_seq_one_letter_code
_entity_poly.pdbx_strand_id
1 'polypeptide(L)' 'LKQHPRKNKTAINIEYMKASIRARVEHPFRIIKRQFGFVKARYKGLLKNDNQLAMLFTLANLFRADQMIRQWERSH' A
#
# COMPACT_ATOMS: atom_id res chain seq x y z
N LEU A 1 5.11 -19.51 -18.82
CA LEU A 1 4.04 -19.76 -17.83
C LEU A 1 2.63 -19.55 -18.40
N LYS A 2 2.33 -18.37 -18.97
CA LYS A 2 1.00 -18.06 -19.54
C LYS A 2 0.63 -18.77 -20.85
N GLN A 3 1.61 -19.26 -21.62
CA GLN A 3 1.36 -19.93 -22.92
C GLN A 3 0.69 -21.32 -22.79
N HIS A 4 0.90 -22.03 -21.67
CA HIS A 4 0.23 -23.30 -21.36
C HIS A 4 -0.34 -23.26 -19.93
N PRO A 5 -1.44 -22.52 -19.72
CA PRO A 5 -1.96 -22.25 -18.38
C PRO A 5 -2.46 -23.51 -17.66
N ARG A 6 -2.89 -24.53 -18.42
CA ARG A 6 -3.32 -25.83 -17.87
C ARG A 6 -2.18 -26.61 -17.20
N LYS A 7 -0.96 -26.54 -17.75
CA LYS A 7 0.22 -27.23 -17.18
C LYS A 7 0.86 -26.43 -16.04
N ASN A 8 0.70 -25.10 -16.04
CA ASN A 8 1.38 -24.19 -15.11
C ASN A 8 0.45 -23.58 -14.05
N LYS A 9 -0.69 -24.22 -13.75
CA LYS A 9 -1.75 -23.66 -12.90
C LYS A 9 -1.24 -23.23 -11.52
N THR A 10 -0.36 -24.01 -10.90
CA THR A 10 0.24 -23.73 -9.59
C THR A 10 1.12 -22.49 -9.62
N ALA A 11 2.03 -22.39 -10.59
CA ALA A 11 2.92 -21.23 -10.76
C ALA A 11 2.13 -19.93 -11.01
N ILE A 12 1.09 -19.99 -11.85
CA ILE A 12 0.21 -18.84 -12.13
C ILE A 12 -0.51 -18.38 -10.86
N ASN A 13 -1.04 -19.31 -10.06
CA ASN A 13 -1.69 -18.97 -8.79
C ASN A 13 -0.71 -18.30 -7.81
N ILE A 14 0.53 -18.79 -7.72
CA ILE A 14 1.56 -18.18 -6.86
C ILE A 14 1.89 -16.75 -7.32
N GLU A 15 2.08 -16.53 -8.62
CA GLU A 15 2.32 -15.19 -9.17
C GLU A 15 1.14 -14.24 -8.88
N TYR A 16 -0.09 -14.73 -9.05
CA TYR A 16 -1.29 -13.98 -8.76
C TYR A 16 -1.39 -13.59 -7.27
N MET A 17 -1.15 -14.54 -6.36
CA MET A 17 -1.14 -14.27 -4.91
C MET A 17 -0.06 -13.24 -4.55
N LYS A 18 1.15 -13.39 -5.10
CA LYS A 18 2.26 -12.44 -4.88
C LYS A 18 1.89 -11.03 -5.37
N ALA A 19 1.27 -10.92 -6.55
CA ALA A 19 0.82 -9.65 -7.10
C ALA A 19 -0.30 -9.01 -6.26
N SER A 20 -1.25 -9.81 -5.77
CA SER A 20 -2.34 -9.34 -4.90
C SER A 20 -1.81 -8.77 -3.58
N ILE A 21 -0.90 -9.48 -2.93
CA ILE A 21 -0.24 -9.00 -1.69
C ILE A 21 0.52 -7.70 -1.97
N ARG A 22 1.29 -7.66 -3.08
CA ARG A 22 2.04 -6.48 -3.48
C ARG A 22 1.12 -5.27 -3.69
N ALA A 23 0.00 -5.43 -4.38
CA ALA A 23 -0.94 -4.35 -4.62
C ALA A 23 -1.51 -3.77 -3.30
N ARG A 24 -1.81 -4.63 -2.31
CA ARG A 24 -2.29 -4.20 -0.99
C ARG A 24 -1.24 -3.38 -0.22
N VAL A 25 0.04 -3.77 -0.32
CA VAL A 25 1.14 -3.07 0.36
C VAL A 25 1.53 -1.79 -0.38
N GLU A 26 1.60 -1.82 -1.71
CA GLU A 26 1.98 -0.63 -2.50
C GLU A 26 1.02 0.56 -2.31
N HIS A 27 -0.25 0.30 -2.00
CA HIS A 27 -1.25 1.34 -1.81
C HIS A 27 -0.92 2.33 -0.65
N PRO A 28 -0.77 1.89 0.61
CA PRO A 28 -0.38 2.80 1.70
C PRO A 28 1.00 3.44 1.48
N PHE A 29 1.96 2.70 0.91
CA PHE A 29 3.28 3.29 0.56
C PHE A 29 3.15 4.41 -0.47
N ARG A 30 2.26 4.28 -1.47
CA ARG A 30 1.98 5.33 -2.44
C ARG A 30 1.36 6.55 -1.77
N ILE A 31 0.42 6.37 -0.84
CA ILE A 31 -0.18 7.48 -0.09
C ILE A 31 0.91 8.22 0.70
N ILE A 32 1.73 7.49 1.45
CA ILE A 32 2.80 8.08 2.28
C ILE A 32 3.84 8.81 1.42
N LYS A 33 4.29 8.21 0.31
CA LYS A 33 5.31 8.82 -0.56
C LYS A 33 4.80 10.00 -1.37
N ARG A 34 3.56 9.93 -1.89
CA ARG A 34 3.01 10.97 -2.79
C ARG A 34 2.20 12.02 -2.05
N GLN A 35 1.24 11.62 -1.21
CA GLN A 35 0.35 12.57 -0.52
C GLN A 35 1.03 13.22 0.68
N PHE A 36 1.78 12.44 1.47
CA PHE A 36 2.49 12.94 2.65
C PHE A 36 3.96 13.34 2.36
N GLY A 37 4.43 13.18 1.12
CA GLY A 37 5.75 13.65 0.69
C GLY A 37 6.94 12.93 1.34
N PHE A 38 6.77 11.70 1.82
CA PHE A 38 7.88 10.93 2.40
C PHE A 38 8.82 10.41 1.30
N VAL A 39 9.93 11.14 1.07
CA VAL A 39 10.93 10.79 0.05
C VAL A 39 12.15 10.10 0.66
N LYS A 40 12.60 10.55 1.83
CA LYS A 40 13.77 10.03 2.55
C LYS A 40 13.59 10.14 4.06
N ALA A 41 14.35 9.33 4.81
CA ALA A 41 14.48 9.46 6.25
C ALA A 41 14.97 10.87 6.62
N ARG A 42 14.33 11.48 7.62
CA ARG A 42 14.63 12.87 8.05
C ARG A 42 15.44 12.92 9.33
N TYR A 43 15.26 11.95 10.23
CA TYR A 43 15.82 12.01 11.57
C TYR A 43 17.14 11.22 11.66
N LYS A 44 18.04 11.67 12.55
CA LYS A 44 19.22 10.89 12.91
C LYS A 44 18.80 9.77 13.88
N GLY A 45 18.99 8.52 13.46
CA GLY A 45 18.70 7.31 14.25
C GLY A 45 17.49 6.52 13.75
N LEU A 46 17.59 5.18 13.78
CA LEU A 46 16.55 4.27 13.27
C LEU A 46 15.23 4.43 14.02
N LEU A 47 15.26 4.39 15.36
CA LEU A 47 14.06 4.51 16.21
C LEU A 47 13.20 5.75 15.90
N LYS A 48 13.84 6.90 15.62
CA LYS A 48 13.10 8.14 15.30
C LYS A 48 12.44 8.07 13.92
N ASN A 49 13.08 7.41 12.95
CA ASN A 49 12.49 7.21 11.63
C ASN A 49 11.38 6.15 11.67
N ASP A 50 11.52 5.11 12.49
CA ASP A 50 10.48 4.09 12.67
C ASP A 50 9.23 4.71 13.31
N ASN A 51 9.39 5.54 14.33
CA ASN A 51 8.28 6.29 14.93
C ASN A 51 7.62 7.25 13.92
N GLN A 52 8.42 7.95 13.11
CA GLN A 52 7.89 8.81 12.03
C GLN A 52 7.07 7.98 11.03
N LEU A 53 7.58 6.81 10.63
CA LEU A 53 6.93 5.93 9.68
C LEU A 53 5.62 5.37 10.25
N ALA A 54 5.61 4.93 11.52
CA ALA A 54 4.41 4.48 12.21
C ALA A 54 3.32 5.57 12.22
N MET A 55 3.70 6.81 12.55
CA MET A 55 2.78 7.95 12.49
C MET A 55 2.22 8.18 11.08
N LEU A 56 3.06 8.12 10.04
CA LEU A 56 2.63 8.27 8.65
C LEU A 56 1.68 7.15 8.20
N PHE A 57 1.89 5.92 8.64
CA PHE A 57 0.95 4.81 8.36
C PHE A 57 -0.40 5.02 9.05
N THR A 58 -0.41 5.47 10.30
CA THR A 58 -1.66 5.83 11.00
C THR A 58 -2.42 6.92 10.25
N LEU A 59 -1.73 7.99 9.84
CA LEU A 59 -2.34 9.07 9.06
C LEU A 59 -2.82 8.61 7.68
N ALA A 60 -2.09 7.72 7.00
CA ALA A 60 -2.50 7.17 5.73
C ALA A 60 -3.80 6.34 5.85
N ASN A 61 -3.97 5.60 6.95
CA ASN A 61 -5.20 4.87 7.23
C ASN A 61 -6.38 5.82 7.47
N LEU A 62 -6.18 6.87 8.27
CA LEU A 62 -7.21 7.90 8.51
C LEU A 62 -7.61 8.62 7.22
N PHE A 63 -6.63 9.03 6.42
CA PHE A 63 -6.87 9.66 5.12
C PHE A 63 -7.67 8.74 4.19
N ARG A 64 -7.40 7.44 4.19
CA ARG A 64 -8.16 6.46 3.40
C ARG A 64 -9.61 6.36 3.85
N ALA A 65 -9.86 6.30 5.16
CA ALA A 65 -11.21 6.25 5.71
C ALA A 65 -12.01 7.52 5.36
N ASP A 66 -11.39 8.68 5.52
CA ASP A 66 -11.96 9.98 5.16
C ASP A 66 -12.30 10.08 3.66
N GLN A 67 -11.45 9.54 2.79
CA GLN A 67 -11.79 9.41 1.37
C GLN A 67 -13.01 8.52 1.11
N MET A 68 -13.19 7.44 1.87
CA MET A 68 -14.33 6.54 1.72
C MET A 68 -15.63 7.21 2.17
N ILE A 69 -15.60 7.94 3.29
CA ILE A 69 -16.75 8.72 3.78
C ILE A 69 -17.16 9.77 2.73
N ARG A 70 -16.22 10.57 2.23
CA ARG A 70 -16.50 11.57 1.17
C ARG A 70 -16.94 10.96 -0.15
N GLN A 71 -16.59 9.71 -0.44
CA GLN A 71 -17.10 9.00 -1.62
C GLN A 71 -18.55 8.55 -1.41
N TRP A 72 -18.86 8.04 -0.22
CA TRP A 72 -20.19 7.61 0.16
C TRP A 72 -21.20 8.77 0.15
N GLU A 73 -20.82 9.92 0.71
CA GLU A 73 -21.63 11.15 0.69
C GLU A 73 -21.92 11.66 -0.72
N ARG A 74 -21.00 11.48 -1.68
CA ARG A 74 -21.20 11.89 -3.08
C ARG A 74 -22.03 10.93 -3.92
N SER A 75 -22.30 9.73 -3.40
CA SER A 75 -23.03 8.68 -4.12
C SER A 75 -24.51 8.61 -3.71
N HIS A 76 -24.91 9.41 -2.72
CA HIS A 76 -26.29 9.65 -2.27
C HIS A 76 -26.69 11.08 -2.62
#